data_AF-A0A1M3F987-F1
#
_entry.id   AF-A0A1M3F987-F1
#
_cell.length_a   1.000
_cell.length_b   1.000
_cell.length_c   1.000
_cell.angle_alpha   90.00
_cell.angle_beta   90.00
_cell.angle_gamma   90.00
#
_symmetry.space_group_name_H-M   'P 1'
#
loop_
_entity.id
_entity.type
_entity.pdbx_description
1 polymer ?
#
loop_
_entity_poly.entity_id
_entity_poly.type
_entity_poly.pdbx_seq_one_letter_code
_entity_poly.pdbx_strand_id
1 'polypeptide(L)'
;MPEKSPTVLRVAGIGAGLLGAWLVHKVLDAAWRSASGHPTPDPADRDAPLAEVIVATALTGALVALMRLLATRGTQRAAGAAHH
;
A
#
# COMPACT_ATOMS: atom_id res chain seq x y z
N MET A 1 -14.44 -5.97 -33.98
CA MET A 1 -14.59 -4.67 -33.28
C MET A 1 -13.31 -4.41 -32.50
N PRO A 2 -12.67 -3.23 -32.60
CA PRO A 2 -11.43 -2.95 -31.88
C PRO A 2 -11.74 -2.67 -30.40
N GLU A 3 -11.44 -3.66 -29.54
CA GLU A 3 -11.52 -3.57 -28.07
C GLU A 3 -10.54 -2.51 -27.55
N LYS A 4 -10.97 -1.25 -27.44
CA LYS A 4 -10.16 -0.13 -26.90
C LYS A 4 -9.98 -0.16 -25.37
N SER A 5 -10.48 -1.20 -24.72
CA SER A 5 -10.62 -1.31 -23.26
C SER A 5 -9.36 -1.67 -22.45
N PRO A 6 -8.34 -2.42 -22.93
CA PRO A 6 -7.29 -2.95 -22.04
C PRO A 6 -6.22 -1.92 -21.65
N THR A 7 -5.98 -0.89 -22.46
CA THR A 7 -4.91 0.10 -22.18
C THR A 7 -5.34 1.10 -21.11
N VAL A 8 -6.57 1.62 -21.20
CA VAL A 8 -7.11 2.57 -20.20
C VAL A 8 -7.19 1.91 -18.82
N LEU A 9 -7.66 0.66 -18.76
CA LEU A 9 -7.72 -0.10 -17.51
C LEU A 9 -6.32 -0.36 -16.93
N ARG A 10 -5.32 -0.67 -17.78
CA ARG A 10 -3.93 -0.82 -17.35
C ARG A 10 -3.35 0.47 -16.79
N VAL A 11 -3.55 1.60 -17.48
CA VAL A 11 -3.06 2.91 -17.01
C VAL A 11 -3.73 3.30 -15.70
N ALA A 12 -5.05 3.09 -15.57
CA ALA A 12 -5.78 3.31 -14.33
C ALA A 12 -5.26 2.42 -13.19
N GLY A 13 -5.00 1.14 -13.46
CA GLY A 13 -4.43 0.21 -12.48
C GLY A 13 -3.03 0.61 -12.01
N ILE A 14 -2.17 1.04 -12.93
CA ILE A 14 -0.84 1.56 -12.60
C ILE A 14 -0.96 2.83 -11.75
N GLY A 15 -1.82 3.77 -12.14
CA GLY A 15 -2.07 5.00 -11.39
C GLY A 15 -2.58 4.73 -9.97
N ALA A 16 -3.54 3.82 -9.82
CA ALA A 16 -4.05 3.41 -8.51
C ALA A 16 -2.96 2.74 -7.66
N GLY A 17 -2.09 1.93 -8.26
CA GLY A 17 -0.95 1.32 -7.57
C GLY A 17 0.05 2.35 -7.05
N LEU A 18 0.40 3.35 -7.87
CA LEU A 18 1.29 4.44 -7.47
C LEU A 18 0.71 5.30 -6.35
N LEU A 19 -0.59 5.64 -6.43
CA LEU A 19 -1.29 6.34 -5.36
C LEU A 19 -1.32 5.54 -4.06
N GLY A 20 -1.56 4.23 -4.16
CA GLY A 20 -1.51 3.32 -3.01
C GLY A 20 -0.12 3.27 -2.38
N ALA A 21 0.93 3.17 -3.20
CA ALA A 21 2.31 3.18 -2.74
C ALA A 21 2.67 4.49 -2.04
N TRP A 22 2.27 5.64 -2.60
CA TRP A 22 2.48 6.94 -1.98
C TRP A 22 1.77 7.07 -0.63
N LEU A 23 0.52 6.61 -0.54
CA LEU A 23 -0.25 6.63 0.70
C LEU A 23 0.38 5.75 1.78
N VAL A 24 0.81 4.54 1.42
CA VAL A 24 1.52 3.63 2.34
C VAL A 24 2.79 4.29 2.86
N HIS A 25 3.58 4.93 1.99
CA HIS A 25 4.79 5.67 2.40
C HIS A 25 4.47 6.76 3.42
N LYS A 26 3.42 7.56 3.16
CA LYS A 26 3.00 8.63 4.07
C LYS A 26 2.53 8.13 5.43
N VAL A 27 1.75 7.04 5.45
CA VAL A 27 1.27 6.46 6.71
C VAL A 27 2.44 5.83 7.47
N LEU A 28 3.34 5.14 6.76
CA LEU A 28 4.53 4.55 7.36
C LEU A 28 5.40 5.63 8.00
N ASP A 29 5.73 6.71 7.29
CA ASP A 29 6.52 7.82 7.82
C ASP A 29 5.87 8.50 9.03
N ALA A 30 4.55 8.64 9.01
CA ALA A 30 3.80 9.23 10.13
C ALA A 30 3.81 8.31 11.36
N ALA A 31 3.56 7.01 11.15
CA ALA A 31 3.61 6.00 12.21
C ALA A 31 5.02 5.88 12.78
N TRP A 32 6.05 5.91 11.94
CA TRP A 32 7.45 5.81 12.35
C TRP A 32 7.90 7.03 13.15
N ARG A 33 7.61 8.25 12.66
CA ARG A 33 7.91 9.46 13.43
C ARG A 33 7.20 9.48 14.79
N SER A 34 5.97 8.98 14.84
CA SER A 34 5.20 8.90 16.09
C SER A 34 5.73 7.86 17.07
N ALA A 35 6.27 6.73 16.60
CA ALA A 35 6.73 5.63 17.45
C ALA A 35 8.21 5.76 17.82
N SER A 36 9.04 6.12 16.84
CA SER A 36 10.50 6.07 16.93
C SER A 36 11.11 7.43 17.27
N GLY A 37 10.42 8.55 16.98
CA GLY A 37 10.95 9.91 17.21
C GLY A 37 12.03 10.36 16.22
N HIS A 38 12.45 9.48 15.29
CA HIS A 38 13.44 9.72 14.25
C HIS A 38 12.84 9.39 12.87
N PRO A 39 13.38 9.93 11.75
CA PRO A 39 12.92 9.57 10.41
C PRO A 39 13.09 8.06 10.14
N THR A 40 12.19 7.51 9.33
CA THR A 40 12.19 6.09 8.92
C THR A 40 13.58 5.72 8.37
N PRO A 41 14.24 4.67 8.89
CA PRO A 41 15.52 4.21 8.35
C PRO A 41 15.33 3.82 6.89
N ASP A 42 16.27 4.24 6.05
CA ASP A 42 16.28 3.80 4.66
C ASP A 42 16.65 2.31 4.63
N PRO A 43 15.81 1.43 4.07
CA PRO A 43 16.14 0.01 3.94
C PRO A 43 17.37 -0.27 3.06
N ALA A 44 17.83 0.71 2.27
CA ALA A 44 19.08 0.64 1.52
C ALA A 44 20.31 1.07 2.34
N ASP A 45 20.10 1.65 3.52
CA ASP A 45 21.19 2.03 4.42
C ASP A 45 21.72 0.79 5.15
N ARG A 46 22.98 0.46 4.88
CA ARG A 46 23.63 -0.74 5.42
C ARG A 46 23.95 -0.62 6.90
N ASP A 47 23.97 0.61 7.42
CA ASP A 47 24.25 0.93 8.81
C ASP A 47 22.98 1.00 9.67
N ALA A 48 21.80 0.88 9.05
CA ALA A 48 20.53 0.83 9.79
C ALA A 48 20.47 -0.43 10.68
N PRO A 49 19.99 -0.31 11.94
CA PRO A 49 19.86 -1.46 12.83
C PRO A 49 18.95 -2.51 12.20
N LEU A 50 19.43 -3.75 12.10
CA LEU A 50 18.68 -4.85 11.46
C LEU A 50 17.28 -5.02 12.08
N ALA A 51 17.18 -4.84 13.40
CA ALA A 51 15.91 -4.89 14.13
C ALA A 51 14.93 -3.79 13.67
N GLU A 52 15.42 -2.59 13.36
CA GLU A 52 14.60 -1.47 12.94
C GLU A 52 14.07 -1.68 11.50
N VAL A 53 14.91 -2.21 10.61
CA VAL A 53 14.53 -2.62 9.26
C VAL A 53 13.46 -3.70 9.29
N ILE A 54 13.59 -4.70 10.17
CA ILE A 54 12.62 -5.78 10.35
C ILE A 54 11.27 -5.25 10.83
N VAL A 55 11.25 -4.34 11.81
CA VAL A 55 9.99 -3.75 12.30
C VAL A 55 9.34 -2.91 11.18
N ALA A 56 10.13 -2.20 10.37
CA ALA A 56 9.60 -1.36 9.29
C ALA A 56 8.97 -2.19 8.18
N THR A 57 9.64 -3.28 7.80
CA THR A 57 9.09 -4.23 6.82
C THR A 57 7.88 -4.99 7.38
N ALA A 58 7.88 -5.35 8.66
CA ALA A 58 6.71 -5.97 9.29
C ALA A 58 5.48 -5.03 9.29
N LEU A 59 5.67 -3.76 9.64
CA LEU A 59 4.61 -2.75 9.62
C LEU A 59 4.09 -2.52 8.19
N THR A 60 5.00 -2.43 7.22
CA THR A 60 4.64 -2.32 5.80
C THR A 60 3.83 -3.53 5.33
N GLY A 61 4.27 -4.75 5.68
CA GLY A 61 3.55 -5.99 5.37
C GLY A 61 2.15 -6.02 5.98
N ALA A 62 2.01 -5.55 7.22
CA ALA A 62 0.72 -5.42 7.90
C ALA A 62 -0.22 -4.42 7.18
N LEU A 63 0.30 -3.25 6.79
CA LEU A 63 -0.47 -2.26 6.02
C LEU A 63 -0.94 -2.83 4.68
N VAL A 64 -0.07 -3.54 3.95
CA VAL A 64 -0.43 -4.15 2.67
C VAL A 64 -1.49 -5.24 2.85
N ALA A 65 -1.38 -6.06 3.90
CA ALA A 65 -2.39 -7.05 4.23
C ALA A 65 -3.76 -6.40 4.55
N LEU A 66 -3.75 -5.30 5.32
CA LEU A 66 -4.95 -4.51 5.60
C LEU A 66 -5.56 -3.92 4.32
N MET A 67 -4.74 -3.36 3.43
CA MET A 67 -5.22 -2.85 2.13
C MET A 67 -5.83 -3.95 1.28
N ARG A 68 -5.23 -5.15 1.24
CA ARG A 68 -5.81 -6.31 0.55
C ARG A 68 -7.13 -6.73 1.16
N LEU A 69 -7.23 -6.76 2.50
CA LEU A 69 -8.45 -7.09 3.21
C LEU A 69 -9.55 -6.06 2.93
N LEU A 70 -9.20 -4.77 2.90
CA LEU A 70 -10.14 -3.71 2.58
C LEU A 70 -10.54 -3.73 1.12
N ALA A 71 -9.63 -4.06 0.21
CA ALA A 71 -9.91 -4.22 -1.22
C ALA A 71 -10.85 -5.40 -1.46
N THR A 72 -10.61 -6.56 -0.83
CA THR A 72 -11.50 -7.75 -0.90
C THR A 72 -12.85 -7.47 -0.25
N ARG A 73 -12.90 -6.83 0.93
CA ARG A 73 -14.17 -6.45 1.56
C ARG A 73 -14.91 -5.35 0.79
N GLY A 74 -14.18 -4.43 0.15
CA GLY A 74 -14.72 -3.39 -0.72
C GLY A 74 -15.31 -3.98 -1.99
N THR A 75 -14.65 -4.97 -2.59
CA THR A 75 -15.22 -5.72 -3.72
C THR A 75 -16.44 -6.54 -3.31
N GLN A 76 -16.45 -7.14 -2.11
CA GLN A 76 -17.63 -7.86 -1.59
C GLN A 76 -18.82 -6.91 -1.36
N ARG A 77 -18.60 -5.69 -0.84
CA ARG A 77 -19.66 -4.68 -0.70
C ARG A 77 -20.12 -4.11 -2.04
N ALA A 78 -19.21 -3.86 -2.98
CA ALA A 78 -19.54 -3.39 -4.32
C ALA A 78 -20.26 -4.47 -5.15
N ALA A 79 -19.88 -5.74 -5.02
CA ALA A 79 -20.55 -6.86 -5.67
C ALA A 79 -21.93 -7.17 -5.05
N GLY A 80 -22.10 -6.99 -3.74
CA GLY A 80 -23.42 -7.09 -3.09
C GLY A 80 -24.37 -5.95 -3.47
N ALA A 81 -23.85 -4.74 -3.70
CA ALA A 81 -24.63 -3.61 -4.21
C ALA A 81 -25.01 -3.74 -5.69
N ALA A 82 -24.32 -4.59 -6.46
CA ALA A 82 -24.65 -4.87 -7.86
C ALA A 82 -25.72 -5.99 -8.03
N HIS A 83 -26.20 -6.58 -6.93
CA HIS A 83 -27.21 -7.64 -6.91
C HIS A 83 -28.56 -7.23 -6.28
N HIS A 84 -28.73 -5.93 -5.96
CA HIS A 84 -30.00 -5.32 -5.53
C HIS A 84 -30.38 -4.19 -6.49
#